data_AF-A0A9P6G1R7-F1
#
_entry.id   AF-A0A9P6G1R7-F1
#
_cell.length_a   1.000
_cell.length_b   1.000
_cell.length_c   1.000
_cell.angle_alpha   90.00
_cell.angle_beta   90.00
_cell.angle_gamma   90.00
#
_symmetry.space_group_name_H-M   'P 1'
#
loop_
_entity.id
_entity.type
_entity.pdbx_description
1 polymer ?
#
loop_
_entity_poly.entity_id
_entity_poly.type
_entity_poly.pdbx_seq_one_letter_code
_entity_poly.pdbx_strand_id
1 'polypeptide(L)'
;EKKSKPGPTTASLLENVRSWVNGQTSATFIYSDLEQSMLEMAYEIVCQKNPGMHPLHKTSRATNLVTKCIQRLLTEGVVEMVDRDSMLFKRVDGSSSDTLPGGRSAGSDELYLSSGDWIRKVIEIDDDTGDDSDLEMVAS
;
A
#
# COMPACT_ATOMS: atom_id res chain seq x y z
N GLU A 1 5.97 -32.36 16.24
CA GLU A 1 6.91 -31.22 16.21
C GLU A 1 6.13 -29.94 16.00
N LYS A 2 6.07 -29.04 17.00
CA LYS A 2 5.41 -27.73 16.85
C LYS A 2 6.41 -26.77 16.18
N LYS A 3 6.45 -26.76 14.84
CA LYS A 3 7.15 -25.69 14.10
C LYS A 3 6.42 -24.38 14.38
N SER A 4 6.99 -23.55 15.24
CA SER A 4 6.58 -22.16 15.41
C SER A 4 6.64 -21.50 14.04
N LYS A 5 5.47 -21.22 13.45
CA LYS A 5 5.40 -20.40 12.24
C LYS A 5 5.99 -19.03 12.60
N PRO A 6 6.93 -18.48 11.80
CA PRO A 6 7.35 -17.10 12.00
C PRO A 6 6.09 -16.21 11.96
N GLY A 7 5.99 -15.26 12.89
CA GLY A 7 4.86 -14.33 12.94
C GLY A 7 4.75 -13.52 11.64
N PRO A 8 3.55 -13.01 11.31
CA PRO A 8 3.38 -12.18 10.13
C PRO A 8 4.26 -10.93 10.21
N THR A 9 4.89 -10.59 9.10
CA THR A 9 5.75 -9.42 8.94
C THR A 9 5.26 -8.54 7.80
N THR A 10 5.73 -7.30 7.73
CA THR A 10 5.42 -6.40 6.60
C THR A 10 5.86 -7.00 5.26
N ALA A 11 6.98 -7.72 5.22
CA ALA A 11 7.45 -8.40 4.01
C ALA A 11 6.51 -9.54 3.60
N SER A 12 6.07 -10.37 4.55
CA SER A 12 5.10 -11.43 4.23
C SER A 12 3.75 -10.86 3.80
N LEU A 13 3.32 -9.71 4.33
CA LEU A 13 2.09 -9.06 3.88
C LEU A 13 2.19 -8.62 2.42
N LEU A 14 3.30 -7.98 2.02
CA LEU A 14 3.51 -7.56 0.63
C LEU A 14 3.48 -8.76 -0.33
N GLU A 15 4.13 -9.86 0.03
CA GLU A 15 4.11 -11.09 -0.76
C GLU A 15 2.72 -11.72 -0.83
N ASN A 16 1.95 -11.69 0.25
CA ASN A 16 0.55 -12.16 0.25
C ASN A 16 -0.35 -11.26 -0.63
N VAL A 17 -0.17 -9.94 -0.58
CA VAL A 17 -0.88 -8.99 -1.46
C VAL A 17 -0.55 -9.29 -2.92
N ARG A 18 0.74 -9.47 -3.26
CA ARG A 18 1.17 -9.85 -4.61
C ARG A 18 0.56 -11.18 -5.05
N SER A 19 0.60 -12.19 -4.18
CA SER A 19 0.03 -13.51 -4.46
C SER A 19 -1.47 -13.45 -4.66
N TRP A 20 -2.19 -12.66 -3.86
CA TRP A 20 -3.63 -12.46 -3.98
C TRP A 20 -3.99 -11.81 -5.32
N VAL A 21 -3.26 -10.77 -5.73
CA VAL A 21 -3.44 -10.10 -7.03
C VAL A 21 -3.20 -11.06 -8.19
N ASN A 22 -2.15 -11.87 -8.13
CA ASN A 22 -1.84 -12.87 -9.15
C ASN A 22 -2.82 -14.05 -9.14
N GLY A 23 -3.44 -14.34 -7.99
CA GLY A 23 -4.45 -15.38 -7.82
C GLY A 23 -5.85 -15.00 -8.28
N GLN A 24 -6.12 -13.71 -8.55
CA GLN A 24 -7.41 -13.29 -9.08
C GLN A 24 -7.67 -13.88 -10.47
N THR A 25 -8.87 -14.42 -10.65
CA THR A 25 -9.36 -14.92 -11.95
C THR A 25 -9.60 -13.78 -12.94
N SER A 26 -10.09 -12.64 -12.44
CA SER A 26 -10.23 -11.43 -13.22
C SER A 26 -8.92 -10.63 -13.20
N ALA A 27 -8.57 -10.04 -14.35
CA ALA A 27 -7.44 -9.11 -14.43
C ALA A 27 -7.74 -7.79 -13.69
N THR A 28 -9.00 -7.50 -13.35
CA THR A 28 -9.39 -6.33 -12.57
C THR A 28 -9.94 -6.75 -11.21
N PHE A 29 -9.74 -5.91 -10.21
CA PHE A 29 -10.23 -6.10 -8.85
C PHE A 29 -10.41 -4.75 -8.16
N ILE A 30 -11.31 -4.69 -7.18
CA ILE A 30 -11.50 -3.49 -6.36
C ILE A 30 -10.62 -3.55 -5.12
N TYR A 31 -10.17 -2.39 -4.65
CA TYR A 31 -9.33 -2.30 -3.45
C TYR A 31 -9.99 -2.90 -2.21
N SER A 32 -11.29 -2.71 -2.02
CA SER A 32 -12.01 -3.16 -0.83
C SER A 32 -11.94 -4.67 -0.62
N ASP A 33 -11.93 -5.46 -1.71
CA ASP A 33 -11.82 -6.93 -1.63
C ASP A 33 -10.41 -7.36 -1.20
N LEU A 34 -9.39 -6.68 -1.73
CA LEU A 34 -8.01 -6.86 -1.31
C LEU A 34 -7.83 -6.47 0.15
N GLU A 35 -8.37 -5.32 0.55
CA GLU A 35 -8.31 -4.82 1.92
C GLU A 35 -8.90 -5.84 2.89
N GLN A 36 -10.13 -6.29 2.65
CA GLN A 36 -10.78 -7.30 3.51
C GLN A 36 -9.97 -8.58 3.61
N SER A 37 -9.34 -9.02 2.51
CA SER A 37 -8.53 -10.24 2.49
C SER A 37 -7.20 -10.11 3.24
N MET A 38 -6.66 -8.89 3.35
CA MET A 38 -5.33 -8.62 3.91
C MET A 38 -5.37 -7.96 5.30
N LEU A 39 -6.52 -7.44 5.70
CA LEU A 39 -6.69 -6.63 6.91
C LEU A 39 -6.34 -7.41 8.18
N GLU A 40 -6.72 -8.68 8.27
CA GLU A 40 -6.42 -9.52 9.44
C GLU A 40 -4.90 -9.68 9.64
N MET A 41 -4.18 -10.05 8.58
CA MET A 41 -2.72 -10.17 8.63
C MET A 41 -2.04 -8.83 8.93
N ALA A 42 -2.52 -7.74 8.30
CA ALA A 42 -2.02 -6.40 8.57
C ALA A 42 -2.27 -5.98 10.04
N TYR A 43 -3.42 -6.32 10.59
CA TYR A 43 -3.79 -6.04 11.97
C TYR A 43 -2.93 -6.82 12.96
N GLU A 44 -2.62 -8.09 12.69
CA GLU A 44 -1.69 -8.87 13.50
C GLU A 44 -0.28 -8.25 13.52
N ILE A 45 0.23 -7.80 12.36
CA ILE A 45 1.52 -7.10 12.26
C ILE A 45 1.51 -5.83 13.12
N VAL A 46 0.43 -5.05 13.03
CA VAL A 46 0.28 -3.82 13.81
C VAL A 46 0.19 -4.12 15.30
N CYS A 47 -0.53 -5.17 15.70
CA CYS A 47 -0.61 -5.61 17.09
C CYS A 47 0.75 -6.01 17.65
N GLN A 48 1.56 -6.73 16.88
CA GLN A 48 2.91 -7.13 17.29
C GLN A 48 3.84 -5.94 17.42
N LYS A 49 3.75 -4.97 16.49
CA LYS A 49 4.59 -3.75 16.53
C LYS A 49 4.13 -2.73 17.57
N ASN A 50 2.83 -2.70 17.91
CA ASN A 50 2.22 -1.68 18.77
C ASN A 50 1.28 -2.31 19.82
N PRO A 51 1.79 -3.11 20.76
CA PRO A 51 0.95 -3.86 21.70
C PRO A 51 0.03 -2.94 22.53
N GLY A 52 0.52 -1.76 22.95
CA GLY A 52 -0.22 -0.79 23.76
C GLY A 52 -1.19 0.13 23.01
N MET A 53 -1.25 0.05 21.68
CA MET A 53 -2.10 0.95 20.89
C MET A 53 -3.58 0.60 21.02
N HIS A 54 -4.45 1.63 21.06
CA HIS A 54 -5.89 1.44 21.08
C HIS A 54 -6.38 0.68 19.82
N PRO A 55 -7.33 -0.28 19.96
CA PRO A 55 -7.78 -1.12 18.85
C PRO A 55 -8.22 -0.36 17.59
N LEU A 56 -8.92 0.77 17.74
CA LEU A 56 -9.35 1.60 16.60
C LEU A 56 -8.16 2.14 15.80
N HIS A 57 -7.09 2.59 16.46
CA HIS A 57 -5.88 3.06 15.80
C HIS A 57 -5.10 1.89 15.17
N LYS A 58 -5.18 0.69 15.75
CA LYS A 58 -4.60 -0.52 15.16
C LYS A 58 -5.28 -0.89 13.84
N THR A 59 -6.62 -0.82 13.79
CA THR A 59 -7.38 -1.06 12.54
C THR A 59 -7.03 -0.03 11.47
N SER A 60 -7.00 1.26 11.83
CA SER A 60 -6.60 2.32 10.88
C SER A 60 -5.16 2.13 10.37
N ARG A 61 -4.20 1.79 11.25
CA ARG A 61 -2.83 1.47 10.84
C ARG A 61 -2.75 0.21 9.98
N ALA A 62 -3.60 -0.78 10.21
CA ALA A 62 -3.67 -2.00 9.40
C ALA A 62 -4.17 -1.70 7.98
N THR A 63 -5.26 -0.95 7.84
CA THR A 63 -5.76 -0.44 6.55
C THR A 63 -4.66 0.32 5.81
N ASN A 64 -4.00 1.27 6.48
CA ASN A 64 -2.90 2.04 5.89
C ASN A 64 -1.73 1.14 5.45
N LEU A 65 -1.45 0.07 6.19
CA LEU A 65 -0.41 -0.88 5.84
C LEU A 65 -0.76 -1.64 4.55
N VAL A 66 -2.02 -2.05 4.38
CA VAL A 66 -2.50 -2.66 3.13
C VAL A 66 -2.46 -1.66 1.97
N THR A 67 -2.87 -0.41 2.20
CA THR A 67 -2.76 0.67 1.21
C THR A 67 -1.32 0.87 0.74
N LYS A 68 -0.35 0.85 1.65
CA LYS A 68 1.08 0.96 1.32
C LYS A 68 1.57 -0.22 0.48
N CYS A 69 1.09 -1.44 0.75
CA CYS A 69 1.43 -2.61 -0.07
C CYS A 69 0.91 -2.48 -1.51
N ILE A 70 -0.33 -2.05 -1.72
CA ILE A 70 -0.85 -1.88 -3.09
C ILE A 70 -0.18 -0.71 -3.81
N GLN A 71 0.15 0.38 -3.11
CA GLN A 71 0.96 1.49 -3.66
C GLN A 71 2.34 1.03 -4.11
N ARG A 72 2.95 0.10 -3.37
CA ARG A 72 4.22 -0.50 -3.76
C ARG A 72 4.07 -1.29 -5.07
N LEU A 73 3.01 -2.09 -5.20
CA LEU A 73 2.74 -2.83 -6.44
C LEU A 73 2.42 -1.92 -7.64
N LEU A 74 1.75 -0.79 -7.42
CA LEU A 74 1.56 0.25 -8.43
C LEU A 74 2.91 0.81 -8.92
N THR A 75 3.79 1.15 -7.98
CA THR A 75 5.12 1.71 -8.29
C THR A 75 6.00 0.71 -9.05
N GLU A 76 5.86 -0.58 -8.75
CA GLU A 76 6.57 -1.66 -9.42
C GLU A 76 5.95 -2.05 -10.77
N GLY A 77 4.83 -1.44 -11.16
CA GLY A 77 4.14 -1.76 -12.41
C GLY A 77 3.50 -3.15 -12.44
N VAL A 78 3.25 -3.74 -11.27
CA VAL A 78 2.56 -5.05 -11.16
C VAL A 78 1.05 -4.88 -11.33
N VAL A 79 0.55 -3.71 -10.91
CA VAL A 79 -0.85 -3.31 -11.04
C VAL A 79 -0.92 -1.88 -11.53
N GLU A 80 -2.04 -1.54 -12.15
CA GLU A 80 -2.39 -0.20 -12.62
C GLU A 80 -3.74 0.19 -12.03
N MET A 81 -3.91 1.47 -11.68
CA MET A 81 -5.22 2.00 -11.27
C MET A 81 -6.02 2.35 -12.53
N VAL A 82 -7.20 1.77 -12.68
CA VAL A 82 -8.08 1.97 -13.83
C VAL A 82 -9.13 3.04 -13.55
N ASP A 83 -9.69 3.04 -12.34
CA ASP A 83 -10.69 4.00 -11.89
C ASP A 83 -10.39 4.39 -10.44
N ARG A 84 -10.22 5.69 -10.20
CA ARG A 84 -9.91 6.24 -8.88
C ARG A 84 -11.14 6.31 -7.98
N ASP A 85 -12.29 6.66 -8.53
CA ASP A 85 -13.53 6.85 -7.75
C ASP A 85 -14.04 5.49 -7.27
N SER A 86 -13.93 4.48 -8.12
CA SER A 86 -14.29 3.10 -7.78
C SER A 86 -13.17 2.31 -7.11
N MET A 87 -11.97 2.90 -6.95
CA MET A 87 -10.76 2.21 -6.49
C MET A 87 -10.55 0.88 -7.22
N LEU A 88 -10.69 0.91 -8.55
CA LEU A 88 -10.55 -0.24 -9.43
C LEU A 88 -9.11 -0.35 -9.92
N PHE A 89 -8.54 -1.53 -9.77
CA PHE A 89 -7.18 -1.85 -10.17
C PHE A 89 -7.21 -2.94 -11.24
N LYS A 90 -6.17 -2.95 -12.06
CA LYS A 90 -5.90 -3.97 -13.06
C LYS A 90 -4.50 -4.54 -12.86
N ARG A 91 -4.37 -5.85 -12.93
CA ARG A 91 -3.09 -6.54 -12.97
C ARG A 91 -2.42 -6.31 -14.33
N VAL A 92 -1.16 -5.94 -14.31
CA VAL A 92 -0.32 -5.86 -15.51
C VAL A 92 0.20 -7.27 -15.79
N ASP A 93 -0.56 -8.05 -16.56
CA ASP A 93 -0.11 -9.36 -17.02
C ASP A 93 1.01 -9.18 -18.05
N GLY A 94 2.20 -9.71 -17.76
CA GLY A 94 3.41 -9.59 -18.59
C GLY A 94 3.35 -10.33 -19.95
N SER A 95 2.18 -10.44 -20.58
CA SER A 95 1.96 -11.14 -21.85
C SER A 95 1.69 -10.17 -23.01
N SER A 96 2.76 -9.88 -23.77
CA SER A 96 2.85 -9.41 -25.18
C SER A 96 2.26 -8.03 -25.54
N SER A 97 2.81 -7.21 -26.44
CA SER A 97 4.07 -7.06 -27.19
C SER A 97 3.95 -5.71 -27.95
N ASP A 98 5.07 -5.08 -28.30
CA ASP A 98 5.18 -4.03 -29.35
C ASP A 98 4.68 -2.60 -29.06
N THR A 99 5.52 -1.79 -28.39
CA THR A 99 6.01 -0.51 -28.97
C THR A 99 7.21 0.03 -28.17
N LEU A 100 8.42 -0.07 -28.74
CA LEU A 100 9.59 0.77 -28.41
C LEU A 100 9.81 1.77 -29.58
N PRO A 101 10.85 2.63 -29.58
CA PRO A 101 10.94 3.98 -29.04
C PRO A 101 11.07 5.06 -30.15
N GLY A 102 10.51 6.26 -29.98
CA GLY A 102 10.85 7.37 -30.91
C GLY A 102 9.94 8.59 -30.86
N GLY A 103 10.50 9.73 -30.46
CA GLY A 103 9.83 11.02 -30.62
C GLY A 103 10.43 12.16 -29.80
N ARG A 104 11.66 12.61 -30.11
CA ARG A 104 12.07 13.97 -29.75
C ARG A 104 11.15 14.95 -30.48
N SER A 105 10.45 15.81 -29.76
CA SER A 105 10.18 17.17 -30.24
C SER A 105 9.99 18.09 -29.04
N ALA A 106 10.81 19.14 -29.06
CA ALA A 106 10.76 20.25 -28.14
C ALA A 106 9.57 21.15 -28.49
N GLY A 107 8.98 21.76 -27.46
CA GLY A 107 8.07 22.88 -27.59
C GLY A 107 6.63 22.52 -27.29
N SER A 108 6.19 22.73 -26.05
CA SER A 108 5.38 23.91 -25.72
C SER A 108 5.04 23.89 -24.23
N ASP A 109 5.20 25.06 -23.66
CA ASP A 109 4.95 25.45 -22.29
C ASP A 109 3.47 25.22 -21.92
N GLU A 110 3.16 24.06 -21.36
CA GLU A 110 1.99 23.87 -20.52
C GLU A 110 2.49 23.41 -19.16
N LEU A 111 2.16 24.20 -18.14
CA LEU A 111 2.38 23.92 -16.73
C LEU A 111 1.63 22.65 -16.32
N TYR A 112 2.17 21.48 -16.67
CA TYR A 112 1.82 20.23 -16.04
C TYR A 112 2.45 20.25 -14.65
N LEU A 113 1.70 20.78 -13.69
CA LEU A 113 1.84 20.35 -12.30
C LEU A 113 1.65 18.83 -12.32
N SER A 114 2.78 18.13 -12.32
CA SER A 114 2.84 16.69 -12.49
C SER A 114 2.01 16.04 -11.41
N SER A 115 1.13 15.12 -11.82
CA SER A 115 0.25 14.30 -10.98
C SER A 115 0.98 13.40 -9.95
N GLY A 116 2.27 13.64 -9.68
CA GLY A 116 3.10 12.98 -8.66
C GLY A 116 3.27 13.77 -7.36
N ASP A 117 2.73 14.99 -7.24
CA ASP A 117 2.95 15.84 -6.04
C ASP A 117 2.07 15.49 -4.83
N TRP A 118 0.97 14.74 -5.01
CA TRP A 118 0.15 14.28 -3.88
C TRP A 118 0.71 13.00 -3.24
N ILE A 119 1.38 12.16 -4.04
CA ILE A 119 2.05 10.95 -3.53
C ILE A 119 3.37 11.32 -2.85
N ARG A 120 4.06 12.40 -3.27
CA ARG A 120 5.28 12.87 -2.61
C ARG A 120 5.04 13.64 -1.31
N LYS A 121 3.85 14.18 -1.06
CA LYS A 121 3.49 14.82 0.23
C LYS A 121 3.04 13.84 1.33
N VAL A 122 2.94 12.53 1.03
CA VAL A 122 2.58 11.48 1.99
C VAL A 122 3.74 10.48 2.18
N ILE A 123 4.95 10.85 1.77
CA ILE A 123 6.18 10.09 2.05
C ILE A 123 6.93 10.80 3.18
N GLU A 124 6.26 10.96 4.31
CA GLU A 124 6.89 10.65 5.59
C GLU A 124 6.62 9.16 5.82
N ILE A 125 7.61 8.35 5.49
CA ILE A 125 7.78 7.13 6.26
C ILE A 125 8.27 7.64 7.60
N ASP A 126 7.36 7.99 8.50
CA ASP A 126 7.67 8.01 9.91
C ASP A 126 8.12 6.59 10.26
N ASP A 127 9.45 6.44 10.30
CA ASP A 127 10.14 5.59 11.26
C ASP A 127 10.11 6.25 12.66
N ASP A 128 9.18 7.18 12.91
CA ASP A 128 8.85 7.69 14.24
C ASP A 128 8.05 6.64 15.02
N THR A 129 8.78 5.59 15.36
CA THR A 129 8.80 5.11 16.73
C THR A 129 9.26 6.21 17.69
N GLY A 130 8.44 7.24 17.90
CA GLY A 130 8.69 8.32 18.86
C GLY A 130 7.43 9.14 19.14
N ASP A 131 7.10 9.14 20.41
CA ASP A 131 6.31 10.12 21.18
C ASP A 131 5.78 11.35 20.42
N ASP A 132 4.46 11.40 20.18
CA ASP A 132 3.76 12.64 19.84
C ASP A 132 2.45 12.74 20.65
N SER A 133 2.60 12.55 21.96
CA SER A 133 1.58 12.88 22.95
C SER A 133 2.21 13.70 24.05
N ASP A 134 2.58 14.91 23.65
CA ASP A 134 2.44 16.13 24.43
C ASP A 134 1.05 16.15 25.10
N LEU A 135 0.95 15.46 26.24
CA LEU A 135 -0.11 15.63 27.22
C LEU A 135 0.56 16.18 28.47
N GLU A 136 1.15 17.37 28.35
CA GLU A 136 1.45 18.22 29.49
C GLU A 136 0.15 18.52 30.23
N MET A 137 -0.15 17.77 31.30
CA MET A 137 -0.81 18.34 32.47
C MET A 137 -0.18 17.77 33.73
N VAL A 138 0.80 18.56 34.19
CA VAL A 138 1.37 18.73 35.53
C VAL A 138 0.58 18.07 36.66
N ALA A 139 1.35 17.41 37.54
CA ALA A 139 0.92 16.96 38.86
C ALA A 139 0.01 17.95 39.61
N SER A 140 -1.04 17.41 40.22
CA SER A 140 -1.59 17.85 41.50
C SER A 140 -2.17 16.65 42.23
#